data_AF-A0A1S1GUA4-F1
#
_entry.id   AF-A0A1S1GUA4-F1
#
_cell.length_a   1.000
_cell.length_b   1.000
_cell.length_c   1.000
_cell.angle_alpha   90.00
_cell.angle_beta   90.00
_cell.angle_gamma   90.00
#
_symmetry.space_group_name_H-M   'P 1'
#
loop_
_entity.id
_entity.type
_entity.pdbx_description
1 polymer ?
#
loop_
_entity_poly.entity_id
_entity_poly.type
_entity_poly.pdbx_seq_one_letter_code
_entity_poly.pdbx_strand_id
1 'polypeptide(L)'
;MHTVGIIPSPGVAHEHAKKIIPRVKKLLTERIDGDNHWNFDIKVDLMIGSAEDVHESVDKAAKLKEQHQWDYVICLTDLPSISDNKVVISDYNSEKQVAMLSLPSLGVIDLKRKLIKTVTSLIEQLYYEKPKSKNAPHPFVRMKAVEPEEDESSKERYINTLFIMSWIQLVAGLTRANQPWKNIFNFKKIISVAFATGTYISIFSMPWELSVIYSPFRLILLMVIAIVGMAGWLFYAHQLLERKTAKSQRVYRYIYNSTTLVTLSMITLINYFILYILLAISITLFVPVDLFNSWTSAKAQFTFTNYLRLIWFVASLGLLAGAMGSTVENEEKIRRITYSYRQYHRYKEAEQEQEQQEESQDVSHQKVEQQASSNENKDEQYEGKKQGHREEDES
;
A
#
# COMPACT_ATOMS: atom_id res chain seq x y z
N MET A 1 21.17 9.02 32.97
CA MET A 1 20.19 9.69 32.07
C MET A 1 20.41 9.09 30.71
N HIS A 2 19.47 8.24 30.28
CA HIS A 2 19.56 7.57 28.98
C HIS A 2 18.81 8.35 27.91
N THR A 3 19.42 8.48 26.74
CA THR A 3 18.82 9.12 25.57
C THR A 3 18.50 8.07 24.51
N VAL A 4 17.23 7.97 24.15
CA VAL A 4 16.73 7.06 23.12
C VAL A 4 16.43 7.84 21.85
N GLY A 5 17.10 7.49 20.76
CA GLY A 5 16.79 7.98 19.42
C GLY A 5 15.64 7.18 18.81
N ILE A 6 14.52 7.83 18.49
CA ILE A 6 13.46 7.23 17.68
C ILE A 6 13.60 7.71 16.24
N ILE A 7 13.79 6.77 15.32
CA ILE A 7 13.93 7.06 13.89
C ILE A 7 12.74 6.51 13.11
N PRO A 8 11.66 7.29 12.95
CA PRO A 8 10.51 6.86 12.17
C PRO A 8 10.70 7.17 10.68
N SER A 9 10.18 6.27 9.83
CA SER A 9 9.91 6.59 8.43
C SER A 9 8.91 7.77 8.33
N PRO A 10 8.95 8.56 7.25
CA PRO A 10 8.03 9.69 7.08
C PRO A 10 6.54 9.29 7.12
N GLY A 11 5.68 10.26 7.40
CA GLY A 11 4.23 10.06 7.41
C GLY A 11 3.73 9.36 8.67
N VAL A 12 3.10 8.19 8.49
CA VAL A 12 2.29 7.53 9.55
C VAL A 12 3.14 7.09 10.75
N ALA A 13 4.35 6.58 10.52
CA ALA A 13 5.23 6.16 11.60
C ALA A 13 5.67 7.35 12.47
N HIS A 14 6.00 8.49 11.84
CA HIS A 14 6.36 9.72 12.55
C HIS A 14 5.23 10.26 13.44
N GLU A 15 3.99 10.27 12.93
CA GLU A 15 2.82 10.71 13.72
C GLU A 15 2.60 9.83 14.95
N HIS A 16 2.81 8.51 14.83
CA HIS A 16 2.66 7.59 15.97
C HIS A 16 3.82 7.71 16.97
N ALA A 17 5.06 7.85 16.50
CA ALA A 17 6.25 8.02 17.33
C ALA A 17 6.07 9.16 18.36
N LYS A 18 5.65 10.34 17.90
CA LYS A 18 5.39 11.49 18.77
C LYS A 18 4.33 11.20 19.85
N LYS A 19 3.29 10.45 19.50
CA LYS A 19 2.13 10.18 20.38
C LYS A 19 2.41 9.12 21.45
N ILE A 20 3.43 8.28 21.30
CA ILE A 20 3.71 7.19 22.23
C ILE A 20 4.75 7.56 23.30
N ILE A 21 5.69 8.47 23.00
CA ILE A 21 6.84 8.80 23.87
C ILE A 21 6.46 9.05 25.32
N PRO A 22 5.46 9.90 25.66
CA PRO A 22 5.14 10.18 27.07
C PRO A 22 4.73 8.92 27.85
N ARG A 23 4.02 8.00 27.19
CA ARG A 23 3.59 6.73 27.81
C ARG A 23 4.71 5.71 27.85
N VAL A 24 5.57 5.65 26.82
CA VAL A 24 6.76 4.79 26.82
C VAL A 24 7.70 5.20 27.95
N LYS A 25 8.00 6.51 28.08
CA LYS A 25 8.82 7.07 29.16
C LYS A 25 8.29 6.68 30.53
N LYS A 26 6.99 6.87 30.78
CA LYS A 26 6.34 6.46 32.03
C LYS A 26 6.54 4.97 32.32
N LEU A 27 6.29 4.10 31.33
CA LEU A 27 6.44 2.65 31.52
C LEU A 27 7.88 2.21 31.75
N LEU A 28 8.87 2.89 31.15
CA LEU A 28 10.29 2.58 31.38
C LEU A 28 10.69 2.91 32.82
N THR A 29 10.32 4.11 33.30
CA THR A 29 10.57 4.51 34.70
C THR A 29 9.89 3.58 35.71
N GLU A 30 8.74 2.99 35.37
CA GLU A 30 8.04 2.02 36.23
C GLU A 30 8.66 0.61 36.22
N ARG A 31 9.49 0.27 35.22
CA ARG A 31 9.93 -1.12 34.98
C ARG A 31 11.44 -1.33 35.06
N ILE A 32 12.22 -0.27 34.95
CA ILE A 32 13.68 -0.30 35.04
C ILE A 32 14.06 0.39 36.34
N ASP A 33 14.37 -0.42 37.35
CA ASP A 33 14.78 0.06 38.67
C ASP A 33 16.11 0.81 38.60
N GLY A 34 16.17 2.00 39.21
CA GLY A 34 17.41 2.77 39.39
C GLY A 34 17.65 3.88 38.36
N ASP A 35 16.86 3.98 37.28
CA ASP A 35 17.04 5.05 36.28
C ASP A 35 15.75 5.81 35.93
N ASN A 36 15.65 7.03 36.46
CA ASN A 36 14.44 7.85 36.37
C ASN A 36 14.47 8.85 35.21
N HIS A 37 15.59 8.98 34.49
CA HIS A 37 15.78 10.05 33.52
C HIS A 37 15.96 9.49 32.10
N TRP A 38 14.84 9.28 31.42
CA TRP A 38 14.78 8.94 30.00
C TRP A 38 14.53 10.20 29.15
N ASN A 39 15.44 10.49 28.22
CA ASN A 39 15.23 11.47 27.16
C ASN A 39 14.92 10.77 25.83
N PHE A 40 14.12 11.42 24.99
CA PHE A 40 13.73 10.90 23.68
C PHE A 40 13.91 11.97 22.62
N ASP A 41 14.70 11.63 21.62
CA ASP A 41 14.90 12.47 20.43
C ASP A 41 14.25 11.78 19.22
N ILE A 42 13.69 12.57 18.31
CA ILE A 42 13.12 12.06 17.07
C ILE A 42 13.90 12.59 15.88
N LYS A 43 14.41 11.70 15.04
CA LYS A 43 14.99 12.03 13.74
C LYS A 43 14.27 11.26 12.64
N VAL A 44 13.56 11.96 11.77
CA VAL A 44 12.93 11.32 10.60
C VAL A 44 14.02 10.98 9.59
N ASP A 45 14.06 9.73 9.13
CA ASP A 45 14.97 9.27 8.08
C ASP A 45 14.23 8.32 7.12
N LEU A 46 14.42 8.54 5.82
CA LEU A 46 13.77 7.81 4.73
C LEU A 46 14.43 6.45 4.44
N MET A 47 15.74 6.35 4.67
CA MET A 47 16.53 5.21 4.21
C MET A 47 16.51 4.05 5.19
N ILE A 48 16.22 4.31 6.47
CA ILE A 48 16.13 3.28 7.50
C ILE A 48 14.90 2.39 7.26
N GLY A 49 15.14 1.09 7.11
CA GLY A 49 14.07 0.08 6.97
C GLY A 49 14.01 -0.60 5.61
N SER A 50 15.01 -0.47 4.73
CA SER A 50 14.98 -1.17 3.43
C SER A 50 14.65 -2.64 3.61
N ALA A 51 13.50 -3.07 3.09
CA ALA A 51 13.04 -4.46 3.16
C ALA A 51 14.00 -5.43 2.47
N GLU A 52 14.87 -4.89 1.59
CA GLU A 52 15.86 -5.63 0.81
C GLU A 52 17.25 -5.59 1.45
N ASP A 53 17.50 -4.71 2.44
CA ASP A 53 18.78 -4.66 3.17
C ASP A 53 18.60 -4.14 4.62
N VAL A 54 18.18 -5.05 5.50
CA VAL A 54 18.07 -4.80 6.94
C VAL A 54 19.45 -4.54 7.55
N HIS A 55 20.52 -5.12 6.99
CA HIS A 55 21.89 -4.95 7.50
C HIS A 55 22.36 -3.50 7.30
N GLU A 56 22.24 -2.98 6.09
CA GLU A 56 22.58 -1.58 5.77
C GLU A 56 21.78 -0.59 6.65
N SER A 57 20.52 -0.93 6.95
CA SER A 57 19.67 -0.09 7.78
C SER A 57 20.10 -0.07 9.26
N VAL A 58 20.56 -1.18 9.82
CA VAL A 58 21.10 -1.25 11.20
C VAL A 58 22.40 -0.45 11.31
N ASP A 59 23.29 -0.57 10.33
CA ASP A 59 24.56 0.17 10.31
C ASP A 59 24.34 1.67 10.19
N LYS A 60 23.39 2.09 9.35
CA LYS A 60 23.01 3.49 9.25
C LYS A 60 22.45 4.03 10.56
N ALA A 61 21.60 3.25 11.23
CA ALA A 61 21.04 3.61 12.53
C ALA A 61 22.13 3.69 13.62
N ALA A 62 23.12 2.79 13.61
CA ALA A 62 24.26 2.83 14.51
C ALA A 62 25.12 4.09 14.29
N LYS A 63 25.37 4.48 13.02
CA LYS A 63 26.06 5.76 12.72
C LYS A 63 25.30 6.98 13.24
N LEU A 64 23.98 7.01 13.09
CA LEU A 64 23.16 8.10 13.64
C LEU A 64 23.18 8.12 15.17
N LYS A 65 23.21 6.93 15.80
CA LYS A 65 23.37 6.79 17.25
C LYS A 65 24.62 7.50 17.74
N GLU A 66 25.76 7.23 17.10
CA GLU A 66 27.06 7.84 17.44
C GLU A 66 27.04 9.36 17.20
N GLN A 67 26.53 9.81 16.06
CA GLN A 67 26.45 11.23 15.71
C GLN A 67 25.62 12.06 16.70
N HIS A 68 24.54 11.48 17.21
CA HIS A 68 23.64 12.15 18.15
C HIS A 68 23.88 11.78 19.62
N GLN A 69 24.90 10.97 19.91
CA GLN A 69 25.25 10.50 21.26
C GLN A 69 24.06 9.84 21.98
N TRP A 70 23.28 9.05 21.24
CA TRP A 70 22.18 8.27 21.82
C TRP A 70 22.71 6.96 22.42
N ASP A 71 22.08 6.50 23.49
CA ASP A 71 22.41 5.21 24.10
C ASP A 71 21.77 4.06 23.31
N TYR A 72 20.53 4.27 22.87
CA TYR A 72 19.69 3.27 22.19
C TYR A 72 18.99 3.88 20.99
N VAL A 73 18.76 3.09 19.94
CA VAL A 73 17.99 3.51 18.77
C VAL A 73 16.83 2.57 18.49
N ILE A 74 15.63 3.13 18.33
CA ILE A 74 14.43 2.43 17.85
C ILE A 74 14.00 3.01 16.51
N CYS A 75 14.22 2.25 15.45
CA CYS A 75 13.73 2.56 14.12
C CYS A 75 12.27 2.10 13.98
N LEU A 76 11.39 2.96 13.47
CA LEU A 76 9.98 2.63 13.20
C LEU A 76 9.73 2.70 11.70
N THR A 77 9.63 1.54 11.05
CA THR A 77 9.42 1.48 9.59
C THR A 77 7.97 1.19 9.22
N ASP A 78 7.52 1.77 8.11
CA ASP A 78 6.26 1.44 7.46
C ASP A 78 6.38 0.25 6.49
N LEU A 79 7.57 -0.36 6.38
CA LEU A 79 7.83 -1.51 5.53
C LEU A 79 7.51 -2.85 6.22
N PRO A 80 7.05 -3.85 5.46
CA PRO A 80 6.95 -5.22 5.94
C PRO A 80 8.35 -5.82 6.16
N SER A 81 8.46 -6.76 7.10
CA SER A 81 9.65 -7.59 7.29
C SER A 81 9.24 -9.06 7.42
N ILE A 82 9.95 -9.94 6.72
CA ILE A 82 9.61 -11.37 6.57
C ILE A 82 10.90 -12.19 6.62
N SER A 83 10.88 -13.30 7.34
CA SER A 83 11.94 -14.33 7.39
C SER A 83 11.28 -15.69 7.36
N ASP A 84 11.79 -16.64 6.58
CA ASP A 84 11.23 -18.00 6.50
C ASP A 84 9.69 -18.05 6.42
N ASN A 85 9.11 -17.18 5.60
CA ASN A 85 7.66 -17.03 5.43
C ASN A 85 6.88 -16.63 6.70
N LYS A 86 7.54 -16.13 7.74
CA LYS A 86 6.95 -15.62 8.98
C LYS A 86 7.07 -14.11 9.03
N VAL A 87 6.00 -13.45 9.50
CA VAL A 87 5.98 -12.00 9.71
C VAL A 87 6.87 -11.65 10.89
N VAL A 88 7.86 -10.80 10.60
CA VAL A 88 8.77 -10.24 11.58
C VAL A 88 8.15 -8.97 12.15
N ILE A 89 8.12 -8.90 13.47
CA ILE A 89 7.69 -7.70 14.18
C ILE A 89 8.87 -6.74 14.25
N SER A 90 10.01 -7.22 14.73
CA SER A 90 11.20 -6.39 14.84
C SER A 90 12.50 -7.18 14.78
N ASP A 91 13.53 -6.51 14.28
CA ASP A 91 14.93 -6.91 14.34
C ASP A 91 15.64 -6.13 15.43
N TYR A 92 16.61 -6.71 16.11
CA TYR A 92 17.48 -5.98 17.01
C TYR A 92 18.90 -6.53 17.02
N ASN A 93 19.84 -5.64 17.30
CA ASN A 93 21.25 -5.96 17.46
C ASN A 93 21.69 -5.36 18.81
N SER A 94 21.93 -6.23 19.79
CA SER A 94 22.29 -5.84 21.15
C SER A 94 23.65 -5.16 21.19
N GLU A 95 24.62 -5.61 20.39
CA GLU A 95 25.97 -5.02 20.32
C GLU A 95 25.93 -3.55 19.87
N LYS A 96 25.13 -3.25 18.84
CA LYS A 96 24.97 -1.89 18.29
C LYS A 96 23.95 -1.07 19.06
N GLN A 97 23.15 -1.68 19.94
CA GLN A 97 22.06 -1.07 20.68
C GLN A 97 20.99 -0.44 19.76
N VAL A 98 20.64 -1.17 18.69
CA VAL A 98 19.69 -0.75 17.65
C VAL A 98 18.57 -1.78 17.53
N ALA A 99 17.32 -1.32 17.45
CA ALA A 99 16.17 -2.15 17.09
C ALA A 99 15.36 -1.51 15.95
N MET A 100 14.81 -2.35 15.07
CA MET A 100 13.97 -1.96 13.93
C MET A 100 12.61 -2.62 14.06
N LEU A 101 11.55 -1.82 14.20
CA LEU A 101 10.17 -2.28 14.34
C LEU A 101 9.38 -2.02 13.06
N SER A 102 8.85 -3.09 12.47
CA SER A 102 7.86 -3.00 11.40
C SER A 102 6.51 -2.61 12.00
N LEU A 103 6.12 -1.34 11.83
CA LEU A 103 4.83 -0.85 12.30
C LEU A 103 3.62 -1.62 11.72
N PRO A 104 3.58 -2.00 10.42
CA PRO A 104 2.42 -2.70 9.88
C PRO A 104 2.22 -4.10 10.49
N SER A 105 3.27 -4.74 11.01
CA SER A 105 3.18 -6.05 11.67
C SER A 105 2.28 -6.05 12.92
N LEU A 106 2.05 -4.88 13.53
CA LEU A 106 1.18 -4.71 14.69
C LEU A 106 -0.32 -4.64 14.33
N GLY A 107 -0.63 -4.50 13.04
CA GLY A 107 -1.98 -4.39 12.50
C GLY A 107 -2.69 -3.09 12.85
N VAL A 108 -4.03 -3.14 12.84
CA VAL A 108 -4.88 -1.94 12.98
C VAL A 108 -5.55 -1.82 14.36
N ILE A 109 -5.92 -2.96 14.94
CA ILE A 109 -6.62 -3.03 16.23
C ILE A 109 -5.62 -2.71 17.36
N ASP A 110 -5.98 -1.76 18.22
CA ASP A 110 -5.21 -1.37 19.41
C ASP A 110 -3.76 -0.97 19.12
N LEU A 111 -3.48 -0.47 17.91
CA LEU A 111 -2.14 -0.15 17.43
C LEU A 111 -1.34 0.71 18.41
N LYS A 112 -1.93 1.79 18.95
CA LYS A 112 -1.24 2.68 19.89
C LYS A 112 -0.75 1.93 21.14
N ARG A 113 -1.59 1.05 21.70
CA ARG A 113 -1.27 0.26 22.90
C ARG A 113 -0.20 -0.79 22.59
N LYS A 114 -0.33 -1.49 21.45
CA LYS A 114 0.67 -2.47 20.98
C LYS A 114 2.01 -1.80 20.74
N LEU A 115 2.03 -0.66 20.08
CA LEU A 115 3.24 0.08 19.76
C LEU A 115 3.96 0.56 21.04
N ILE A 116 3.23 1.15 22.00
CA ILE A 116 3.80 1.55 23.30
C ILE A 116 4.48 0.35 23.97
N LYS A 117 3.77 -0.77 24.12
CA LYS A 117 4.31 -1.95 24.81
C LYS A 117 5.49 -2.58 24.07
N THR A 118 5.46 -2.59 22.73
CA THR A 118 6.51 -3.18 21.90
C THR A 118 7.77 -2.31 21.97
N VAL A 119 7.65 -0.99 21.81
CA VAL A 119 8.79 -0.06 21.94
C VAL A 119 9.38 -0.11 23.35
N THR A 120 8.56 -0.10 24.40
CA THR A 120 9.05 -0.27 25.78
C THR A 120 9.80 -1.60 25.94
N SER A 121 9.25 -2.71 25.43
CA SER A 121 9.91 -4.01 25.48
C SER A 121 11.23 -4.05 24.72
N LEU A 122 11.34 -3.35 23.58
CA LEU A 122 12.57 -3.28 22.80
C LEU A 122 13.63 -2.45 23.53
N ILE A 123 13.26 -1.35 24.18
CA ILE A 123 14.21 -0.57 24.98
C ILE A 123 14.68 -1.38 26.20
N GLU A 124 13.78 -2.06 26.90
CA GLU A 124 14.15 -2.98 28.00
C GLU A 124 15.10 -4.09 27.52
N GLN A 125 14.84 -4.65 26.34
CA GLN A 125 15.68 -5.67 25.71
C GLN A 125 17.12 -5.17 25.51
N LEU A 126 17.24 -3.99 24.91
CA LEU A 126 18.52 -3.35 24.63
C LEU A 126 19.26 -2.98 25.93
N TYR A 127 18.53 -2.52 26.94
CA TYR A 127 19.08 -2.17 28.25
C TYR A 127 19.65 -3.38 29.01
N TYR A 128 18.94 -4.51 29.05
CA TYR A 128 19.38 -5.71 29.79
C TYR A 128 20.20 -6.70 28.94
N GLU A 129 20.31 -6.46 27.64
CA GLU A 129 20.94 -7.36 26.66
C GLU A 129 20.40 -8.81 26.71
N LYS A 130 19.12 -8.98 27.07
CA LYS A 130 18.51 -10.32 27.27
C LYS A 130 17.09 -10.42 26.73
N PRO A 131 16.80 -11.42 25.87
CA PRO A 131 15.44 -11.69 25.36
C PRO A 131 14.46 -11.91 26.50
N LYS A 132 13.37 -11.12 26.52
CA LYS A 132 12.26 -11.41 27.44
C LYS A 132 11.52 -12.66 26.98
N SER A 133 11.57 -13.71 27.80
CA SER A 133 11.00 -15.03 27.50
C SER A 133 9.47 -15.06 27.36
N LYS A 134 8.75 -14.05 27.88
CA LYS A 134 7.29 -13.94 27.79
C LYS A 134 6.81 -12.49 27.71
N ASN A 135 6.86 -11.89 26.52
CA ASN A 135 6.14 -10.66 26.24
C ASN A 135 5.02 -10.90 25.22
N ALA A 136 3.79 -10.97 25.73
CA ALA A 136 2.57 -10.84 24.92
C ALA A 136 2.04 -9.41 25.10
N PRO A 137 2.50 -8.43 24.31
CA PRO A 137 2.00 -7.05 24.43
C PRO A 137 0.48 -6.99 24.21
N HIS A 138 -0.09 -7.95 23.48
CA HIS A 138 -1.51 -8.06 23.17
C HIS A 138 -1.92 -9.51 22.87
N PRO A 139 -3.19 -9.93 23.07
CA PRO A 139 -3.68 -11.26 22.68
C PRO A 139 -3.37 -11.71 21.24
N PHE A 140 -3.18 -10.76 20.32
CA PHE A 140 -2.98 -11.01 18.89
C PHE A 140 -1.53 -10.82 18.45
N VAL A 141 -0.63 -10.52 19.38
CA VAL A 141 0.80 -10.35 19.14
C VAL A 141 1.55 -11.16 20.19
N ARG A 142 2.06 -12.32 19.77
CA ARG A 142 2.91 -13.18 20.61
C ARG A 142 4.31 -13.16 20.04
N MET A 143 5.20 -12.48 20.73
CA MET A 143 6.59 -12.32 20.30
C MET A 143 7.39 -13.54 20.75
N LYS A 144 8.14 -14.13 19.82
CA LYS A 144 9.18 -15.12 20.12
C LYS A 144 10.50 -14.59 19.56
N ALA A 145 11.51 -14.51 20.42
CA ALA A 145 12.88 -14.25 20.00
C ALA A 145 13.43 -15.47 19.25
N VAL A 146 14.03 -15.23 18.09
CA VAL A 146 14.62 -16.24 17.20
C VAL A 146 15.92 -15.67 16.64
N GLU A 147 16.96 -16.49 16.59
CA GLU A 147 18.17 -16.21 15.84
C GLU A 147 17.91 -16.57 14.36
N PRO A 148 18.08 -15.65 13.41
CA PRO A 148 17.88 -15.93 12.00
C PRO A 148 18.96 -16.90 11.50
N GLU A 149 18.58 -18.02 10.89
CA GLU A 149 19.53 -18.95 10.25
C GLU A 149 20.12 -18.38 8.94
N GLU A 150 19.49 -17.33 8.40
CA GLU A 150 19.78 -16.76 7.08
C GLU A 150 21.02 -15.84 7.04
N ASP A 151 21.45 -15.27 8.18
CA ASP A 151 22.55 -14.29 8.29
C ASP A 151 23.55 -14.73 9.38
N GLU A 152 24.87 -14.72 9.12
CA GLU A 152 25.93 -14.90 10.15
C GLU A 152 26.04 -13.74 11.15
N SER A 153 25.08 -12.81 11.15
CA SER A 153 25.12 -11.61 11.99
C SER A 153 24.58 -11.86 13.40
N SER A 154 25.09 -11.13 14.39
CA SER A 154 24.65 -11.11 15.80
C SER A 154 23.24 -10.54 16.04
N LYS A 155 22.35 -10.63 15.03
CA LYS A 155 20.99 -10.08 15.10
C LYS A 155 20.04 -11.11 15.72
N GLU A 156 19.18 -10.64 16.60
CA GLU A 156 18.05 -11.42 17.11
C GLU A 156 16.74 -10.79 16.59
N ARG A 157 15.69 -11.62 16.46
CA ARG A 157 14.45 -11.24 15.79
C ARG A 157 13.22 -11.61 16.60
N TYR A 158 12.26 -10.70 16.70
CA TYR A 158 10.94 -11.00 17.23
C TYR A 158 9.97 -11.33 16.10
N ILE A 159 9.51 -12.58 16.07
CA ILE A 159 8.45 -13.04 15.16
C ILE A 159 7.11 -13.14 15.89
N ASN A 160 6.01 -13.02 15.15
CA ASN A 160 4.69 -13.32 15.68
C ASN A 160 4.40 -14.82 15.53
N THR A 161 4.14 -15.52 16.65
CA THR A 161 3.86 -16.97 16.60
C THR A 161 2.50 -17.31 15.99
N LEU A 162 1.57 -16.35 15.90
CA LEU A 162 0.25 -16.55 15.31
C LEU A 162 0.31 -16.35 13.80
N PHE A 163 0.74 -17.37 13.05
CA PHE A 163 1.03 -17.29 11.61
C PHE A 163 -0.06 -16.60 10.78
N ILE A 164 -1.29 -17.13 10.76
CA ILE A 164 -2.37 -16.57 9.91
C ILE A 164 -2.72 -15.14 10.34
N MET A 165 -2.81 -14.90 11.65
CA MET A 165 -3.17 -13.59 12.19
C MET A 165 -2.07 -12.54 11.96
N SER A 166 -0.80 -12.93 11.91
CA SER A 166 0.30 -12.01 11.65
C SER A 166 0.30 -11.53 10.21
N TRP A 167 0.00 -12.41 9.25
CA TRP A 167 -0.22 -12.05 7.84
C TRP A 167 -1.41 -11.10 7.65
N ILE A 168 -2.56 -11.40 8.28
CA ILE A 168 -3.74 -10.52 8.25
C ILE A 168 -3.41 -9.15 8.86
N GLN A 169 -2.71 -9.13 10.00
CA GLN A 169 -2.29 -7.88 10.64
C GLN A 169 -1.34 -7.10 9.74
N LEU A 170 -0.38 -7.74 9.10
CA LEU A 170 0.56 -7.09 8.21
C LEU A 170 -0.15 -6.40 7.04
N VAL A 171 -1.01 -7.14 6.32
CA VAL A 171 -1.77 -6.60 5.19
C VAL A 171 -2.69 -5.47 5.65
N ALA A 172 -3.44 -5.67 6.73
CA ALA A 172 -4.33 -4.63 7.28
C ALA A 172 -3.55 -3.39 7.76
N GLY A 173 -2.38 -3.60 8.38
CA GLY A 173 -1.49 -2.55 8.84
C GLY A 173 -0.96 -1.70 7.69
N LEU A 174 -0.55 -2.34 6.59
CA LEU A 174 -0.15 -1.68 5.34
C LEU A 174 -1.32 -0.95 4.68
N THR A 175 -2.50 -1.58 4.57
CA THR A 175 -3.71 -0.93 4.03
C THR A 175 -4.07 0.33 4.82
N ARG A 176 -3.93 0.31 6.15
CA ARG A 176 -4.14 1.48 7.01
C ARG A 176 -3.09 2.56 6.76
N ALA A 177 -1.85 2.18 6.46
CA ALA A 177 -0.78 3.12 6.14
C ALA A 177 -1.08 3.91 4.84
N ASN A 178 -1.82 3.31 3.90
CA ASN A 178 -2.29 3.96 2.68
C ASN A 178 -3.43 4.98 2.91
N GLN A 179 -4.01 5.04 4.12
CA GLN A 179 -5.05 6.00 4.53
C GLN A 179 -6.22 6.15 3.53
N PRO A 180 -6.91 5.06 3.13
CA PRO A 180 -7.92 5.07 2.06
C PRO A 180 -9.05 6.09 2.28
N TRP A 181 -9.43 6.36 3.54
CA TRP A 181 -10.49 7.30 3.90
C TRP A 181 -10.13 8.77 3.62
N LYS A 182 -8.85 9.15 3.53
CA LYS A 182 -8.49 10.56 3.24
C LYS A 182 -8.73 10.93 1.78
N ASN A 183 -8.94 9.94 0.92
CA ASN A 183 -8.96 10.10 -0.53
C ASN A 183 -10.32 9.77 -1.17
N ILE A 184 -11.39 9.73 -0.38
CA ILE A 184 -12.73 9.31 -0.85
C ILE A 184 -13.25 10.23 -1.97
N PHE A 185 -13.03 11.54 -1.86
CA PHE A 185 -13.46 12.53 -2.86
C PHE A 185 -12.62 12.52 -4.16
N ASN A 186 -11.65 11.62 -4.27
CA ASN A 186 -10.80 11.57 -5.46
C ASN A 186 -11.40 10.77 -6.61
N PHE A 187 -12.50 10.03 -6.37
CA PHE A 187 -13.18 9.15 -7.34
C PHE A 187 -14.51 9.73 -7.83
N LYS A 188 -14.59 11.07 -7.99
CA LYS A 188 -15.83 11.75 -8.36
C LYS A 188 -16.36 11.27 -9.70
N LYS A 189 -15.51 10.98 -10.70
CA LYS A 189 -15.99 10.57 -12.04
C LYS A 189 -16.67 9.22 -11.97
N ILE A 190 -16.08 8.28 -11.24
CA ILE A 190 -16.65 6.96 -10.98
C ILE A 190 -18.02 7.08 -10.30
N ILE A 191 -18.10 7.87 -9.22
CA ILE A 191 -19.35 8.07 -8.47
C ILE A 191 -20.40 8.74 -9.36
N SER A 192 -20.03 9.75 -10.16
CA SER A 192 -20.95 10.46 -11.05
C SER A 192 -21.54 9.54 -12.12
N VAL A 193 -20.72 8.73 -12.80
CA VAL A 193 -21.19 7.76 -13.81
C VAL A 193 -22.07 6.70 -13.17
N ALA A 194 -21.66 6.18 -12.01
CA ALA A 194 -22.43 5.18 -11.28
C ALA A 194 -23.78 5.73 -10.80
N PHE A 195 -23.81 6.97 -10.32
CA PHE A 195 -25.02 7.64 -9.86
C PHE A 195 -25.98 7.94 -11.01
N ALA A 196 -25.48 8.46 -12.13
CA ALA A 196 -26.29 8.72 -13.32
C ALA A 196 -26.91 7.42 -13.85
N THR A 197 -26.09 6.37 -13.94
CA THR A 197 -26.55 5.05 -14.40
C THR A 197 -27.56 4.43 -13.44
N GLY A 198 -27.28 4.47 -12.13
CA GLY A 198 -28.21 3.96 -11.12
C GLY A 198 -29.54 4.73 -11.14
N THR A 199 -29.49 6.06 -11.21
CA THR A 199 -30.69 6.89 -11.33
C THR A 199 -31.50 6.52 -12.58
N TYR A 200 -30.84 6.39 -13.73
CA TYR A 200 -31.50 5.96 -14.96
C TYR A 200 -32.13 4.58 -14.85
N ILE A 201 -31.41 3.60 -14.29
CA ILE A 201 -31.93 2.25 -14.04
C ILE A 201 -33.17 2.31 -13.14
N SER A 202 -33.17 3.18 -12.12
CA SER A 202 -34.28 3.29 -11.16
C SER A 202 -35.60 3.80 -11.77
N ILE A 203 -35.59 4.33 -12.99
CA ILE A 203 -36.80 4.78 -13.69
C ILE A 203 -37.62 3.59 -14.22
N PHE A 204 -36.97 2.46 -14.50
CA PHE A 204 -37.64 1.29 -15.07
C PHE A 204 -38.26 0.39 -14.00
N SER A 205 -39.34 -0.31 -14.36
CA SER A 205 -40.08 -1.20 -13.45
C SER A 205 -39.32 -2.48 -13.11
N MET A 206 -38.53 -3.03 -14.04
CA MET A 206 -37.83 -4.30 -13.86
C MET A 206 -36.90 -4.32 -12.62
N PRO A 207 -36.05 -3.30 -12.37
CA PRO A 207 -35.30 -3.19 -11.12
C PRO A 207 -36.16 -3.20 -9.86
N TRP A 208 -37.37 -2.64 -9.90
CA TRP A 208 -38.28 -2.60 -8.76
C TRP A 208 -38.76 -4.00 -8.43
N GLU A 209 -39.24 -4.74 -9.43
CA GLU A 209 -39.69 -6.12 -9.28
C GLU A 209 -38.57 -7.03 -8.78
N LEU A 210 -37.39 -6.97 -9.41
CA LEU A 210 -36.24 -7.79 -8.99
C LEU A 210 -35.78 -7.49 -7.57
N SER A 211 -35.85 -6.23 -7.14
CA SER A 211 -35.45 -5.84 -5.78
C SER A 211 -36.35 -6.45 -4.69
N VAL A 212 -37.64 -6.65 -4.98
CA VAL A 212 -38.60 -7.27 -4.06
C VAL A 212 -38.48 -8.80 -4.08
N ILE A 213 -38.28 -9.39 -5.26
CA ILE A 213 -38.15 -10.84 -5.46
C ILE A 213 -36.83 -11.37 -4.89
N TYR A 214 -35.74 -10.60 -4.96
CA TYR A 214 -34.43 -11.07 -4.53
C TYR A 214 -34.36 -11.25 -3.02
N SER A 215 -33.81 -12.39 -2.60
CA SER A 215 -33.49 -12.62 -1.20
C SER A 215 -32.34 -11.70 -0.76
N PRO A 216 -32.23 -11.38 0.54
CA PRO A 216 -31.11 -10.61 1.07
C PRO A 216 -29.74 -11.21 0.70
N PHE A 217 -29.64 -12.53 0.64
CA PHE A 217 -28.41 -13.21 0.22
C PHE A 217 -28.03 -12.89 -1.24
N ARG A 218 -28.99 -12.86 -2.16
CA ARG A 218 -28.72 -12.49 -3.57
C ARG A 218 -28.24 -11.03 -3.68
N LEU A 219 -28.81 -10.12 -2.89
CA LEU A 219 -28.37 -8.72 -2.85
C LEU A 219 -26.96 -8.57 -2.27
N ILE A 220 -26.63 -9.32 -1.21
CA ILE A 220 -25.26 -9.38 -0.67
C ILE A 220 -24.28 -9.88 -1.73
N LEU A 221 -24.61 -11.00 -2.40
CA LEU A 221 -23.76 -11.56 -3.46
C LEU A 221 -23.55 -10.55 -4.59
N LEU A 222 -24.62 -9.88 -5.05
CA LEU A 222 -24.55 -8.86 -6.09
C LEU A 222 -23.63 -7.69 -5.68
N MET A 223 -23.76 -7.19 -4.45
CA MET A 223 -22.89 -6.13 -3.92
C MET A 223 -21.43 -6.58 -3.83
N VAL A 224 -21.18 -7.79 -3.34
CA VAL A 224 -19.81 -8.35 -3.27
C VAL A 224 -19.21 -8.44 -4.66
N ILE A 225 -19.95 -8.95 -5.64
CA ILE A 225 -19.51 -9.01 -7.05
C ILE A 225 -19.23 -7.61 -7.59
N ALA A 226 -20.09 -6.63 -7.33
CA ALA A 226 -19.90 -5.25 -7.77
C ALA A 226 -18.62 -4.62 -7.17
N ILE A 227 -18.40 -4.80 -5.87
CA ILE A 227 -17.23 -4.25 -5.17
C ILE A 227 -15.94 -4.95 -5.62
N VAL A 228 -15.91 -6.28 -5.65
CA VAL A 228 -14.73 -7.04 -6.06
C VAL A 228 -14.44 -6.83 -7.54
N GLY A 229 -15.47 -6.83 -8.40
CA GLY A 229 -15.35 -6.55 -9.82
C GLY A 229 -14.77 -5.16 -10.09
N MET A 230 -15.26 -4.14 -9.38
CA MET A 230 -14.74 -2.78 -9.50
C MET A 230 -13.31 -2.64 -8.95
N ALA A 231 -13.00 -3.23 -7.80
CA ALA A 231 -11.65 -3.23 -7.25
C ALA A 231 -10.66 -3.96 -8.16
N GLY A 232 -11.06 -5.10 -8.73
CA GLY A 232 -10.28 -5.86 -9.70
C GLY A 232 -10.09 -5.10 -11.02
N TRP A 233 -11.13 -4.42 -11.50
CA TRP A 233 -11.04 -3.55 -12.67
C TRP A 233 -10.05 -2.41 -12.46
N LEU A 234 -10.12 -1.70 -11.33
CA LEU A 234 -9.16 -0.64 -10.99
C LEU A 234 -7.73 -1.19 -10.88
N PHE A 235 -7.57 -2.38 -10.30
CA PHE A 235 -6.28 -3.03 -10.17
C PHE A 235 -5.65 -3.35 -11.54
N TYR A 236 -6.47 -3.83 -12.48
CA TYR A 236 -6.06 -4.19 -13.83
C TYR A 236 -5.84 -2.95 -14.72
N ALA A 237 -6.85 -2.08 -14.82
CA ALA A 237 -6.87 -0.94 -15.74
C ALA A 237 -5.76 0.09 -15.44
N HIS A 238 -5.38 0.26 -14.17
CA HIS A 238 -4.32 1.18 -13.75
C HIS A 238 -2.97 0.48 -13.51
N GLN A 239 -2.78 -0.74 -14.04
CA GLN A 239 -1.52 -1.48 -13.97
C GLN A 239 -0.87 -1.44 -12.57
N LEU A 240 -1.65 -1.74 -11.54
CA LEU A 240 -1.21 -1.67 -10.15
C LEU A 240 -0.53 -2.96 -9.68
N LEU A 241 -0.33 -3.91 -10.60
CA LEU A 241 0.39 -5.15 -10.35
C LEU A 241 1.88 -4.87 -10.16
N GLU A 242 2.41 -5.27 -9.01
CA GLU A 242 3.84 -5.17 -8.71
C GLU A 242 4.65 -6.08 -9.66
N ARG A 243 5.51 -5.45 -10.49
CA ARG A 243 6.32 -6.14 -11.49
C ARG A 243 7.51 -6.86 -10.83
N LYS A 244 8.09 -7.84 -11.54
CA LYS A 244 9.32 -8.50 -11.09
C LYS A 244 10.50 -7.58 -11.38
N THR A 245 11.35 -7.38 -10.38
CA THR A 245 12.62 -6.64 -10.49
C THR A 245 13.75 -7.52 -9.96
N ALA A 246 15.00 -7.27 -10.36
CA ALA A 246 16.18 -8.04 -9.93
C ALA A 246 16.30 -8.15 -8.39
N LYS A 247 15.90 -7.11 -7.65
CA LYS A 247 15.93 -7.08 -6.18
C LYS A 247 14.62 -7.53 -5.49
N SER A 248 13.56 -7.79 -6.27
CA SER A 248 12.21 -8.04 -5.74
C SER A 248 12.00 -9.51 -5.38
N GLN A 249 11.80 -9.83 -4.10
CA GLN A 249 11.44 -11.19 -3.68
C GLN A 249 9.94 -11.47 -3.91
N ARG A 250 9.61 -12.75 -4.17
CA ARG A 250 8.23 -13.20 -4.45
C ARG A 250 7.25 -12.82 -3.34
N VAL A 251 7.67 -13.01 -2.08
CA VAL A 251 6.79 -12.83 -0.92
C VAL A 251 6.37 -11.37 -0.75
N TYR A 252 7.30 -10.42 -0.90
CA TYR A 252 6.99 -8.98 -0.85
C TYR A 252 6.01 -8.57 -1.94
N ARG A 253 6.14 -9.10 -3.17
CA ARG A 253 5.15 -8.83 -4.24
C ARG A 253 3.75 -9.31 -3.89
N TYR A 254 3.62 -10.49 -3.29
CA TYR A 254 2.30 -10.97 -2.85
C TYR A 254 1.69 -10.03 -1.81
N ILE A 255 2.47 -9.56 -0.83
CA ILE A 255 2.01 -8.62 0.18
C ILE A 255 1.56 -7.31 -0.46
N TYR A 256 2.39 -6.70 -1.29
CA TYR A 256 2.06 -5.43 -1.91
C TYR A 256 0.81 -5.54 -2.78
N ASN A 257 0.72 -6.55 -3.64
CA ASN A 257 -0.47 -6.78 -4.45
C ASN A 257 -1.73 -7.02 -3.60
N SER A 258 -1.64 -7.83 -2.53
CA SER A 258 -2.75 -8.05 -1.60
C SER A 258 -3.16 -6.77 -0.87
N THR A 259 -2.20 -5.98 -0.40
CA THR A 259 -2.45 -4.69 0.24
C THR A 259 -3.15 -3.74 -0.72
N THR A 260 -2.66 -3.61 -1.96
CA THR A 260 -3.27 -2.77 -3.00
C THR A 260 -4.72 -3.19 -3.26
N LEU A 261 -4.99 -4.49 -3.42
CA LEU A 261 -6.34 -4.99 -3.66
C LEU A 261 -7.29 -4.75 -2.48
N VAL A 262 -6.81 -4.96 -1.24
CA VAL A 262 -7.59 -4.67 -0.03
C VAL A 262 -7.84 -3.16 0.10
N THR A 263 -6.86 -2.32 -0.20
CA THR A 263 -7.01 -0.86 -0.21
C THR A 263 -8.06 -0.42 -1.25
N LEU A 264 -7.98 -0.92 -2.48
CA LEU A 264 -8.97 -0.65 -3.54
C LEU A 264 -10.37 -1.12 -3.15
N SER A 265 -10.48 -2.30 -2.54
CA SER A 265 -11.76 -2.84 -2.06
C SER A 265 -12.36 -1.96 -0.97
N MET A 266 -11.55 -1.47 -0.03
CA MET A 266 -12.00 -0.56 1.03
C MET A 266 -12.45 0.79 0.47
N ILE A 267 -11.70 1.36 -0.47
CA ILE A 267 -12.07 2.60 -1.17
C ILE A 267 -13.39 2.41 -1.93
N THR A 268 -13.51 1.31 -2.67
CA THR A 268 -14.71 0.98 -3.45
C THR A 268 -15.92 0.78 -2.54
N LEU A 269 -15.74 0.12 -1.39
CA LEU A 269 -16.80 -0.05 -0.39
C LEU A 269 -17.28 1.30 0.17
N ILE A 270 -16.36 2.22 0.49
CA ILE A 270 -16.73 3.56 0.96
C ILE A 270 -17.48 4.33 -0.14
N ASN A 271 -16.99 4.28 -1.38
CA ASN A 271 -17.66 4.91 -2.53
C ASN A 271 -19.04 4.30 -2.81
N TYR A 272 -19.19 2.98 -2.65
CA TYR A 272 -20.47 2.29 -2.74
C TYR A 272 -21.46 2.81 -1.70
N PHE A 273 -21.00 3.02 -0.46
CA PHE A 273 -21.85 3.59 0.59
C PHE A 273 -22.29 5.04 0.27
N ILE A 274 -21.39 5.86 -0.26
CA ILE A 274 -21.75 7.21 -0.74
C ILE A 274 -22.77 7.14 -1.88
N LEU A 275 -22.52 6.28 -2.87
CA LEU A 275 -23.45 6.05 -3.98
C LEU A 275 -24.83 5.60 -3.49
N TYR A 276 -24.87 4.69 -2.52
CA TYR A 276 -26.10 4.23 -1.89
C TYR A 276 -26.88 5.39 -1.25
N ILE A 277 -26.20 6.30 -0.53
CA ILE A 277 -26.85 7.49 0.05
C ILE A 277 -27.39 8.42 -1.05
N LEU A 278 -26.61 8.69 -2.09
CA LEU A 278 -27.05 9.55 -3.20
C LEU A 278 -28.27 8.96 -3.92
N LEU A 279 -28.26 7.65 -4.19
CA LEU A 279 -29.39 6.96 -4.79
C LEU A 279 -30.59 6.86 -3.86
N ALA A 280 -30.39 6.78 -2.54
CA ALA A 280 -31.50 6.84 -1.60
C ALA A 280 -32.25 8.17 -1.70
N ILE A 281 -31.53 9.29 -1.80
CA ILE A 281 -32.12 10.62 -2.03
C ILE A 281 -32.85 10.64 -3.38
N SER A 282 -32.18 10.19 -4.45
CA SER A 282 -32.74 10.19 -5.81
C SER A 282 -34.03 9.35 -5.91
N ILE A 283 -34.00 8.10 -5.44
CA ILE A 283 -35.15 7.17 -5.49
C ILE A 283 -36.32 7.69 -4.65
N THR A 284 -36.04 8.28 -3.48
CA THR A 284 -37.11 8.88 -2.65
C THR A 284 -37.79 10.06 -3.35
N LEU A 285 -37.07 10.81 -4.19
CA LEU A 285 -37.63 11.93 -4.94
C LEU A 285 -38.39 11.49 -6.19
N PHE A 286 -37.87 10.48 -6.91
CA PHE A 286 -38.38 10.11 -8.24
C PHE A 286 -39.34 8.92 -8.27
N VAL A 287 -39.32 8.02 -7.28
CA VAL A 287 -40.12 6.79 -7.28
C VAL A 287 -41.35 6.95 -6.39
N PRO A 288 -42.56 7.06 -6.96
CA PRO A 288 -43.80 7.20 -6.18
C PRO A 288 -44.15 5.88 -5.46
N VAL A 289 -44.52 5.98 -4.18
CA VAL A 289 -44.82 4.82 -3.33
C VAL A 289 -45.98 3.98 -3.88
N ASP A 290 -47.03 4.63 -4.35
CA ASP A 290 -48.22 3.93 -4.87
C ASP A 290 -47.93 3.18 -6.16
N LEU A 291 -47.12 3.79 -7.04
CA LEU A 291 -46.70 3.16 -8.29
C LEU A 291 -45.76 1.98 -8.02
N PHE A 292 -44.81 2.14 -7.10
CA PHE A 292 -43.91 1.08 -6.69
C PHE A 292 -44.68 -0.12 -6.11
N ASN A 293 -45.61 0.11 -5.19
CA ASN A 293 -46.38 -0.96 -4.55
C ASN A 293 -47.32 -1.67 -5.53
N SER A 294 -47.95 -0.92 -6.45
CA SER A 294 -48.84 -1.50 -7.47
C SER A 294 -48.09 -2.38 -8.46
N TRP A 295 -46.94 -1.93 -8.97
CA TRP A 295 -46.17 -2.69 -9.96
C TRP A 295 -45.45 -3.90 -9.36
N THR A 296 -44.99 -3.81 -8.10
CA THR A 296 -44.27 -4.91 -7.46
C THR A 296 -45.17 -5.88 -6.69
N SER A 297 -46.47 -5.60 -6.58
CA SER A 297 -47.40 -6.33 -5.69
C SER A 297 -46.89 -6.44 -4.24
N ALA A 298 -46.07 -5.48 -3.81
CA ALA A 298 -45.47 -5.46 -2.49
C ALA A 298 -46.53 -5.15 -1.41
N LYS A 299 -46.46 -5.85 -0.27
CA LYS A 299 -47.31 -5.52 0.88
C LYS A 299 -46.89 -4.14 1.42
N ALA A 300 -47.86 -3.22 1.54
CA ALA A 300 -47.64 -1.84 1.96
C ALA A 300 -46.86 -1.70 3.28
N GLN A 301 -47.02 -2.66 4.20
CA GLN A 301 -46.29 -2.71 5.48
C GLN A 301 -44.76 -2.83 5.35
N PHE A 302 -44.24 -3.24 4.18
CA PHE A 302 -42.80 -3.41 3.94
C PHE A 302 -42.21 -2.40 2.95
N THR A 303 -42.97 -1.36 2.57
CA THR A 303 -42.57 -0.36 1.58
C THR A 303 -41.17 0.20 1.84
N PHE A 304 -40.88 0.63 3.07
CA PHE A 304 -39.56 1.17 3.43
C PHE A 304 -38.42 0.17 3.20
N THR A 305 -38.62 -1.09 3.59
CA THR A 305 -37.60 -2.14 3.38
C THR A 305 -37.40 -2.43 1.89
N ASN A 306 -38.47 -2.42 1.10
CA ASN A 306 -38.40 -2.64 -0.33
C ASN A 306 -37.68 -1.50 -1.06
N TYR A 307 -37.83 -0.25 -0.60
CA TYR A 307 -37.03 0.88 -1.10
C TYR A 307 -35.55 0.69 -0.80
N LEU A 308 -35.18 0.26 0.42
CA LEU A 308 -33.77 -0.04 0.74
C LEU A 308 -33.22 -1.16 -0.16
N ARG A 309 -34.03 -2.18 -0.48
CA ARG A 309 -33.64 -3.24 -1.43
C ARG A 309 -33.48 -2.72 -2.85
N LEU A 310 -34.35 -1.82 -3.30
CA LEU A 310 -34.22 -1.17 -4.61
C LEU A 310 -32.93 -0.34 -4.68
N ILE A 311 -32.67 0.50 -3.67
CA ILE A 311 -31.45 1.31 -3.59
C ILE A 311 -30.21 0.40 -3.61
N TRP A 312 -30.22 -0.69 -2.83
CA TRP A 312 -29.14 -1.68 -2.82
C TRP A 312 -28.90 -2.28 -4.21
N PHE A 313 -29.95 -2.77 -4.84
CA PHE A 313 -29.89 -3.39 -6.16
C PHE A 313 -29.33 -2.41 -7.21
N VAL A 314 -29.90 -1.21 -7.27
CA VAL A 314 -29.51 -0.16 -8.21
C VAL A 314 -28.10 0.35 -7.95
N ALA A 315 -27.68 0.49 -6.69
CA ALA A 315 -26.30 0.88 -6.35
C ALA A 315 -25.29 -0.16 -6.83
N SER A 316 -25.61 -1.45 -6.75
CA SER A 316 -24.73 -2.52 -7.24
C SER A 316 -24.56 -2.50 -8.76
N LEU A 317 -25.65 -2.30 -9.50
CA LEU A 317 -25.60 -2.16 -10.96
C LEU A 317 -24.92 -0.85 -11.39
N GLY A 318 -25.24 0.25 -10.72
CA GLY A 318 -24.62 1.55 -10.95
C GLY A 318 -23.11 1.51 -10.76
N LEU A 319 -22.63 0.87 -9.69
CA LEU A 319 -21.18 0.73 -9.44
C LEU A 319 -20.48 -0.04 -10.56
N LEU A 320 -21.08 -1.14 -11.06
CA LEU A 320 -20.53 -1.90 -12.18
C LEU A 320 -20.39 -1.05 -13.44
N ALA A 321 -21.38 -0.20 -13.74
CA ALA A 321 -21.28 0.76 -14.84
C ALA A 321 -20.25 1.88 -14.57
N GLY A 322 -20.11 2.29 -13.31
CA GLY A 322 -19.10 3.24 -12.84
C GLY A 322 -17.65 2.82 -13.14
N ALA A 323 -17.39 1.53 -13.36
CA ALA A 323 -16.11 1.02 -13.83
C ALA A 323 -15.68 1.66 -15.17
N MET A 324 -16.63 1.94 -16.07
CA MET A 324 -16.31 2.67 -17.31
C MET A 324 -15.84 4.10 -17.03
N GLY A 325 -16.34 4.72 -15.96
CA GLY A 325 -15.91 6.06 -15.54
C GLY A 325 -14.50 6.11 -14.93
N SER A 326 -13.92 4.96 -14.56
CA SER A 326 -12.58 4.91 -13.96
C SER A 326 -11.45 5.09 -14.95
N THR A 327 -11.66 4.79 -16.23
CA THR A 327 -10.65 4.99 -17.29
C THR A 327 -10.27 6.47 -17.46
N VAL A 328 -11.17 7.38 -17.07
CA VAL A 328 -10.95 8.84 -17.12
C VAL A 328 -10.33 9.37 -15.81
N GLU A 329 -10.17 8.53 -14.78
CA GLU A 329 -9.46 8.93 -13.57
C GLU A 329 -7.94 8.92 -13.80
N ASN A 330 -7.25 9.84 -13.14
CA ASN A 330 -5.80 9.98 -13.29
C ASN A 330 -5.08 8.77 -12.63
N GLU A 331 -4.27 8.05 -13.41
CA GLU A 331 -3.55 6.86 -12.95
C GLU A 331 -2.58 7.16 -11.80
N GLU A 332 -1.78 8.23 -11.90
CA GLU A 332 -0.86 8.62 -10.82
C GLU A 332 -1.61 8.92 -9.52
N LYS A 333 -2.80 9.52 -9.65
CA LYS A 333 -3.67 9.82 -8.52
C LYS A 333 -4.12 8.54 -7.84
N ILE A 334 -4.55 7.54 -8.61
CA ILE A 334 -4.96 6.23 -8.07
C ILE A 334 -3.76 5.54 -7.41
N ARG A 335 -2.61 5.52 -8.08
CA ARG A 335 -1.38 4.89 -7.58
C ARG A 335 -0.93 5.50 -6.25
N ARG A 336 -0.93 6.83 -6.12
CA ARG A 336 -0.59 7.54 -4.87
C ARG A 336 -1.51 7.19 -3.69
N ILE A 337 -2.76 6.85 -3.97
CA ILE A 337 -3.75 6.49 -2.95
C ILE A 337 -3.63 5.02 -2.56
N THR A 338 -3.23 4.16 -3.49
CA THR A 338 -3.16 2.71 -3.28
C THR A 338 -1.81 2.21 -2.80
N TYR A 339 -0.74 2.96 -3.06
CA TYR A 339 0.62 2.58 -2.69
C TYR A 339 1.02 3.20 -1.36
N SER A 340 1.83 2.47 -0.60
CA SER A 340 2.53 3.08 0.53
C SER A 340 3.52 4.12 0.01
N TYR A 341 3.91 5.06 0.88
CA TYR A 341 4.85 6.11 0.50
C TYR A 341 6.09 5.55 -0.19
N ARG A 342 6.71 4.51 0.38
CA ARG A 342 7.91 3.89 -0.19
C ARG A 342 7.64 3.07 -1.45
N GLN A 343 6.50 2.38 -1.56
CA GLN A 343 6.14 1.68 -2.80
C GLN A 343 5.96 2.68 -3.96
N TYR A 344 5.34 3.84 -3.69
CA TYR A 344 5.19 4.91 -4.68
C TYR A 344 6.54 5.49 -5.13
N HIS A 345 7.46 5.75 -4.20
CA HIS A 345 8.78 6.27 -4.53
C HIS A 345 9.63 5.27 -5.34
N ARG A 346 9.62 3.99 -4.98
CA ARG A 346 10.29 2.94 -5.77
C ARG A 346 9.76 2.85 -7.20
N TYR A 347 8.45 2.96 -7.36
CA TYR A 347 7.83 2.98 -8.68
C TYR A 347 8.34 4.18 -9.49
N LYS A 348 8.39 5.37 -8.88
CA LYS A 348 8.89 6.59 -9.54
C LYS A 348 10.37 6.50 -9.91
N GLU A 349 11.19 5.92 -9.05
CA GLU A 349 12.61 5.66 -9.35
C GLU A 349 12.76 4.69 -10.54
N ALA A 350 12.00 3.59 -10.55
CA ALA A 350 12.04 2.62 -11.64
C ALA A 350 11.51 3.20 -12.97
N GLU A 351 10.50 4.07 -12.92
CA GLU A 351 9.97 4.80 -14.08
C GLU A 351 11.04 5.75 -14.65
N GLN A 352 11.74 6.50 -13.79
CA GLN A 352 12.85 7.36 -14.20
C GLN A 352 14.04 6.59 -14.77
N GLU A 353 14.39 5.44 -14.19
CA GLU A 353 15.45 4.57 -14.72
C GLU A 353 15.08 4.02 -16.11
N GLN A 354 13.80 3.71 -16.34
CA GLN A 354 13.30 3.26 -17.64
C GLN A 354 13.34 4.39 -18.68
N GLU A 355 12.86 5.59 -18.33
CA GLU A 355 12.93 6.77 -19.18
C GLU A 355 14.38 7.08 -19.58
N GLN A 356 15.32 7.01 -18.64
CA GLN A 356 16.75 7.20 -18.92
C GLN A 356 17.34 6.09 -19.82
N GLN A 357 16.88 4.85 -19.67
CA GLN A 357 17.30 3.75 -20.54
C GLN A 357 16.74 3.90 -21.96
N GLU A 358 15.50 4.35 -22.10
CA GLU A 358 14.89 4.63 -23.41
C GLU A 358 15.56 5.83 -24.09
N GLU A 359 15.79 6.94 -23.38
CA GLU A 359 16.53 8.09 -23.91
C GLU A 359 17.96 7.72 -24.33
N SER A 360 18.67 6.91 -23.53
CA SER A 360 20.03 6.47 -23.89
C SER A 360 20.05 5.49 -25.06
N GLN A 361 19.02 4.64 -25.21
CA GLN A 361 18.83 3.80 -26.38
C GLN A 361 18.50 4.61 -27.64
N ASP A 362 17.61 5.59 -27.57
CA ASP A 362 17.27 6.48 -28.69
C ASP A 362 18.48 7.30 -29.14
N VAL A 363 19.26 7.86 -28.20
CA VAL A 363 20.51 8.56 -28.53
C VAL A 363 21.54 7.63 -29.17
N SER A 364 21.60 6.37 -28.73
CA SER A 364 22.48 5.37 -29.35
C SER A 364 22.03 5.03 -30.77
N HIS A 365 20.73 4.83 -31.00
CA HIS A 365 20.15 4.57 -32.31
C HIS A 365 20.37 5.72 -33.29
N GLN A 366 20.13 6.97 -32.85
CA GLN A 366 20.40 8.16 -33.66
C GLN A 366 21.89 8.29 -34.02
N LYS A 367 22.81 7.95 -33.11
CA LYS A 367 24.25 7.94 -33.43
C LYS A 367 24.61 6.87 -34.44
N VAL A 368 24.01 5.68 -34.38
CA VAL A 368 24.23 4.63 -35.39
C VAL A 368 23.69 5.05 -36.76
N GLU A 369 22.50 5.64 -36.83
CA GLU A 369 21.94 6.16 -38.10
C GLU A 369 22.78 7.31 -38.67
N GLN A 370 23.27 8.22 -37.84
CA GLN A 370 24.16 9.29 -38.28
C GLN A 370 25.51 8.75 -38.78
N GLN A 371 26.07 7.72 -38.15
CA GLN A 371 27.30 7.09 -38.63
C GLN A 371 27.09 6.29 -39.92
N ALA A 372 25.96 5.59 -40.05
CA ALA A 372 25.61 4.87 -41.28
C ALA A 372 25.42 5.82 -42.46
N SER A 373 24.64 6.90 -42.29
CA SER A 373 24.46 7.94 -43.33
C SER A 373 25.75 8.72 -43.64
N SER A 374 26.64 8.91 -42.65
CA SER A 374 27.96 9.52 -42.88
C SER A 374 28.91 8.61 -43.65
N ASN A 375 28.79 7.28 -43.48
CA ASN A 375 29.58 6.30 -44.21
C ASN A 375 29.04 6.10 -45.63
N GLU A 376 27.73 6.04 -45.84
CA GLU A 376 27.13 6.03 -47.20
C GLU A 376 27.54 7.27 -48.01
N ASN A 377 27.49 8.46 -47.41
CA ASN A 377 27.97 9.68 -48.08
C ASN A 377 29.48 9.66 -48.39
N LYS A 378 30.29 8.94 -47.62
CA LYS A 378 31.72 8.76 -47.93
C LYS A 378 31.93 7.73 -49.02
N ASP A 379 31.18 6.63 -49.01
CA ASP A 379 31.30 5.56 -50.00
C ASP A 379 30.83 6.03 -51.39
N GLU A 380 29.76 6.83 -51.49
CA GLU A 380 29.38 7.51 -52.75
C GLU A 380 30.47 8.47 -53.25
N GLN A 381 31.17 9.14 -52.34
CA GLN A 381 32.26 10.07 -52.69
C GLN A 381 33.54 9.33 -53.14
N TYR A 382 33.71 8.06 -52.77
CA TYR A 382 34.82 7.19 -53.18
C TYR A 382 34.52 6.41 -54.47
N GLU A 383 33.27 5.99 -54.73
CA GLU A 383 32.88 5.35 -56.01
C GLU A 383 32.98 6.30 -57.21
N GLY A 384 32.76 7.60 -57.02
CA GLY A 384 32.91 8.61 -58.08
C GLY A 384 34.35 8.84 -58.59
N LYS A 385 35.37 8.16 -58.05
CA LYS A 385 36.79 8.43 -58.36
C LYS A 385 37.62 7.28 -58.92
N LYS A 386 37.03 6.16 -59.37
CA LYS A 386 37.81 5.10 -60.05
C LYS A 386 37.23 4.65 -61.39
N GLN A 387 38.09 4.81 -62.41
CA GLN A 387 38.12 4.20 -63.75
C GLN A 387 37.06 4.73 -64.73
N GLY A 388 37.38 5.31 -65.88
CA GLY A 388 38.64 5.47 -66.62
C GLY A 388 38.30 5.47 -68.12
N HIS A 389 38.64 6.53 -68.85
CA HIS A 389 38.75 6.46 -70.30
C HIS A 389 40.17 6.86 -70.68
N ARG A 390 40.97 5.85 -71.01
CA ARG A 390 42.20 5.98 -71.79
C ARG A 390 41.80 5.61 -73.22
N GLU A 391 41.98 6.58 -74.11
CA GLU A 391 41.83 6.44 -75.56
C GLU A 391 42.86 5.44 -76.08
N GLU A 392 42.43 4.51 -76.93
CA GLU A 392 43.29 3.86 -77.92
C GLU A 392 42.53 3.79 -79.25
N ASP A 393 43.23 4.26 -80.29
CA ASP A 393 42.86 4.34 -81.70
C ASP A 393 42.60 2.96 -82.32
N GLU A 394 41.63 2.86 -83.25
CA GLU A 394 41.78 2.02 -84.44
C GLU A 394 41.03 2.62 -85.64
N SER A 395 41.81 2.88 -86.71
CA SER A 395 41.51 2.76 -88.16
C SER A 395 40.23 3.35 -88.76
#